data_AF-A0A9D5EUA4-F1
#
_entry.id   AF-A0A9D5EUA4-F1
#
_cell.length_a   1.000
_cell.length_b   1.000
_cell.length_c   1.000
_cell.angle_alpha   90.00
_cell.angle_beta   90.00
_cell.angle_gamma   90.00
#
_symmetry.space_group_name_H-M   'P 1'
#
loop_
_entity.id
_entity.type
_entity.pdbx_description
1 polymer ?
#
loop_
_entity_poly.entity_id
_entity_poly.type
_entity_poly.pdbx_seq_one_letter_code
_entity_poly.pdbx_strand_id
1 'polypeptide(L)'
;MPDTALCITRPATATIQHAFVTILPRIVLHARIYFRHMACNDTRENAIAETVALTWKWFVGLVQKGKQPEEFVSVMAAYATRAVRSGRRLCGQEKSKDVLSPLAQSRSGFTVSPVPEFSTLDGNEFDEALQDNTQTPIPDQVSFRVDFPAWLSTRTERDRLIISSLMLGERTLDVSQKYQV
;
A
#
# COMPACT_ATOMS: atom_id res chain seq x y z
N MET A 1 -37.23 -16.88 13.57
CA MET A 1 -37.59 -16.75 12.15
C MET A 1 -36.53 -17.52 11.38
N PRO A 2 -36.84 -18.67 10.75
CA PRO A 2 -35.81 -19.44 10.07
C PRO A 2 -35.37 -18.65 8.83
N ASP A 3 -34.07 -18.47 8.72
CA ASP A 3 -33.38 -17.86 7.61
C ASP A 3 -33.55 -18.79 6.40
N THR A 4 -34.39 -18.39 5.44
CA THR A 4 -34.64 -19.16 4.21
C THR A 4 -33.39 -19.06 3.33
N ALA A 5 -32.38 -19.84 3.66
CA ALA A 5 -31.25 -20.10 2.79
C ALA A 5 -31.79 -20.85 1.56
N LEU A 6 -32.28 -20.10 0.57
CA LEU A 6 -32.62 -20.61 -0.74
C LEU A 6 -31.35 -21.21 -1.34
N CYS A 7 -31.23 -22.54 -1.28
CA CYS A 7 -30.20 -23.28 -1.98
C CYS A 7 -30.35 -22.98 -3.47
N ILE A 8 -29.46 -22.15 -4.03
CA ILE A 8 -29.45 -21.85 -5.46
C ILE A 8 -29.10 -23.15 -6.18
N THR A 9 -30.09 -23.75 -6.84
CA THR A 9 -29.90 -24.93 -7.66
C THR A 9 -29.17 -24.55 -8.95
N ARG A 10 -28.36 -25.46 -9.49
CA ARG A 10 -27.57 -25.24 -10.72
C ARG A 10 -28.34 -24.59 -11.88
N PRO A 11 -29.60 -24.99 -12.22
CA PRO A 11 -30.36 -24.31 -13.27
C PRO A 11 -30.77 -22.88 -12.89
N ALA A 12 -31.11 -22.61 -11.62
CA ALA A 12 -31.40 -21.26 -11.15
C ALA A 12 -30.16 -20.35 -11.26
N THR A 13 -28.96 -20.88 -11.01
CA THR A 13 -27.71 -20.15 -11.21
C THR A 13 -27.50 -19.74 -12.67
N ALA A 14 -27.79 -20.63 -13.62
CA ALA A 14 -27.63 -20.36 -15.05
C ALA A 14 -28.57 -19.23 -15.53
N THR A 15 -29.82 -19.20 -15.05
CA THR A 15 -30.76 -18.13 -15.37
C THR A 15 -30.29 -16.77 -14.84
N ILE A 16 -29.82 -16.72 -13.59
CA ILE A 16 -29.29 -15.49 -12.97
C ILE A 16 -28.04 -15.00 -13.71
N GLN A 17 -27.13 -15.93 -14.07
CA GLN A 17 -25.94 -15.61 -14.85
C GLN A 17 -26.31 -15.04 -16.22
N HIS A 18 -27.24 -15.67 -16.93
CA HIS A 18 -27.69 -15.21 -18.24
C HIS A 18 -28.30 -13.80 -18.17
N ALA A 19 -29.21 -13.57 -17.22
CA ALA A 19 -29.81 -12.27 -16.95
C ALA A 19 -28.74 -11.18 -16.70
N PHE A 20 -27.73 -11.50 -15.90
CA PHE A 20 -26.64 -10.57 -15.62
C PHE A 20 -25.78 -10.28 -16.86
N VAL A 21 -25.45 -11.30 -17.66
CA VAL A 21 -24.68 -11.13 -18.90
C VAL A 21 -25.42 -10.20 -19.87
N THR A 22 -26.75 -10.27 -19.95
CA THR A 22 -27.57 -9.37 -20.79
C THR A 22 -27.40 -7.90 -20.42
N ILE A 23 -27.27 -7.58 -19.12
CA ILE A 23 -27.13 -6.19 -18.65
C ILE A 23 -25.68 -5.72 -18.50
N LEU A 24 -24.71 -6.65 -18.59
CA LEU A 24 -23.28 -6.39 -18.39
C LEU A 24 -22.72 -5.27 -19.28
N PRO A 25 -23.03 -5.18 -20.59
CA PRO A 25 -22.50 -4.11 -21.44
C PRO A 25 -22.87 -2.71 -20.94
N ARG A 26 -24.08 -2.54 -20.38
CA ARG A 26 -24.55 -1.26 -19.83
C ARG A 26 -23.79 -0.87 -18.57
N ILE A 27 -23.48 -1.84 -17.70
CA ILE A 27 -22.68 -1.63 -16.49
C ILE A 27 -21.25 -1.23 -16.85
N VAL A 28 -20.63 -1.97 -17.79
CA VAL A 28 -19.26 -1.70 -18.26
C VAL A 28 -19.16 -0.34 -18.93
N LEU A 29 -20.13 0.03 -19.78
CA LEU A 29 -20.18 1.35 -20.43
C LEU A 29 -20.22 2.47 -19.38
N HIS A 30 -21.10 2.35 -18.37
CA HIS A 30 -21.19 3.33 -17.30
C HIS A 30 -19.87 3.43 -16.51
N ALA A 31 -19.25 2.30 -16.17
CA ALA A 31 -17.96 2.27 -15.49
C ALA A 31 -16.86 2.96 -16.30
N ARG A 32 -16.76 2.67 -17.60
CA ARG A 32 -15.80 3.32 -18.51
C ARG A 32 -15.98 4.83 -18.57
N ILE A 33 -17.22 5.30 -18.67
CA ILE A 33 -17.52 6.74 -18.67
C ILE A 33 -17.17 7.37 -17.32
N TYR A 34 -17.53 6.73 -16.21
CA TYR A 34 -17.29 7.25 -14.86
C TYR A 34 -15.79 7.36 -14.56
N PHE A 35 -14.99 6.35 -14.91
CA PHE A 35 -13.56 6.28 -14.66
C PHE A 35 -12.70 6.84 -15.80
N ARG A 36 -13.28 7.56 -16.77
CA ARG A 36 -12.55 8.14 -17.91
C ARG A 36 -11.41 9.09 -17.52
N HIS A 37 -11.46 9.64 -16.30
CA HIS A 37 -10.48 10.57 -15.76
C HIS A 37 -9.24 9.86 -15.18
N MET A 38 -9.25 8.52 -15.05
CA MET A 38 -8.09 7.75 -14.60
C MET A 38 -7.10 7.61 -15.76
N ALA A 39 -5.93 8.22 -15.62
CA ALA A 39 -4.88 8.22 -16.66
C ALA A 39 -4.22 6.84 -16.83
N CYS A 40 -3.98 6.12 -15.73
CA CYS A 40 -3.41 4.78 -15.77
C CYS A 40 -4.45 3.76 -16.26
N ASN A 41 -4.14 3.06 -17.35
CA ASN A 41 -5.01 2.04 -17.94
C ASN A 41 -5.31 0.90 -16.96
N ASP A 42 -4.29 0.35 -16.29
CA ASP A 42 -4.46 -0.78 -15.37
C ASP A 42 -5.36 -0.42 -14.19
N THR A 43 -5.15 0.76 -13.58
CA THR A 43 -6.01 1.26 -12.50
C THR A 43 -7.45 1.42 -12.96
N ARG A 44 -7.65 1.93 -14.18
CA ARG A 44 -8.99 2.09 -14.78
C ARG A 44 -9.66 0.75 -15.05
N GLU A 45 -8.93 -0.22 -15.60
CA GLU A 45 -9.43 -1.56 -15.86
C GLU A 45 -9.79 -2.29 -14.57
N ASN A 46 -8.95 -2.18 -13.55
CA ASN A 46 -9.22 -2.75 -12.24
C ASN A 46 -10.49 -2.14 -11.60
N ALA A 47 -10.66 -0.81 -11.69
CA ALA A 47 -11.89 -0.14 -11.21
C ALA A 47 -13.15 -0.60 -11.96
N ILE A 48 -13.05 -0.86 -13.27
CA ILE A 48 -14.14 -1.42 -14.07
C ILE A 48 -14.46 -2.85 -13.63
N ALA A 49 -13.45 -3.69 -13.46
CA ALA A 49 -13.61 -5.07 -13.01
C ALA A 49 -14.27 -5.15 -11.62
N GLU A 50 -13.81 -4.33 -10.68
CA GLU A 50 -14.40 -4.21 -9.33
C GLU A 50 -15.85 -3.72 -9.37
N THR A 51 -16.18 -2.82 -10.29
CA THR A 51 -17.57 -2.37 -10.48
C THR A 51 -18.45 -3.51 -10.95
N VAL A 52 -18.00 -4.30 -11.94
CA VAL A 52 -18.71 -5.49 -12.43
C VAL A 52 -18.89 -6.51 -11.30
N ALA A 53 -17.83 -6.78 -10.55
CA ALA A 53 -17.81 -7.73 -9.44
C ALA A 53 -18.79 -7.33 -8.31
N LEU A 54 -18.75 -6.07 -7.87
CA LEU A 54 -19.70 -5.55 -6.87
C LEU A 54 -21.15 -5.58 -7.39
N THR A 55 -21.34 -5.22 -8.65
CA THR A 55 -22.68 -5.23 -9.27
C THR A 55 -23.23 -6.65 -9.32
N TRP A 56 -22.42 -7.66 -9.64
CA TRP A 56 -22.82 -9.07 -9.58
C TRP A 56 -23.25 -9.49 -8.18
N LYS A 57 -22.45 -9.16 -7.15
CA LYS A 57 -22.79 -9.46 -5.75
C LYS A 57 -24.13 -8.85 -5.34
N TRP A 58 -24.38 -7.61 -5.72
CA TRP A 58 -25.66 -6.93 -5.44
C TRP A 58 -26.81 -7.52 -6.24
N PHE A 59 -26.58 -7.85 -7.52
CA PHE A 59 -27.56 -8.48 -8.39
C PHE A 59 -28.09 -9.79 -7.78
N VAL A 60 -27.20 -10.70 -7.40
CA VAL A 60 -27.56 -11.97 -6.75
C VAL A 60 -28.35 -11.73 -5.45
N GLY A 61 -27.87 -10.82 -4.59
CA GLY A 61 -28.55 -10.51 -3.33
C GLY A 61 -29.93 -9.86 -3.52
N LEU A 62 -30.15 -9.14 -4.63
CA LEU A 62 -31.45 -8.56 -4.97
C LEU A 62 -32.42 -9.60 -5.51
N VAL A 63 -31.95 -10.50 -6.38
CA VAL A 63 -32.75 -11.63 -6.88
C VAL A 63 -33.18 -12.53 -5.73
N GLN A 64 -32.29 -12.83 -4.78
CA GLN A 64 -32.62 -13.59 -3.58
C GLN A 64 -33.71 -12.93 -2.72
N LYS A 65 -33.81 -11.60 -2.77
CA LYS A 65 -34.86 -10.82 -2.09
C LYS A 65 -36.14 -10.69 -2.91
N GLY A 66 -36.25 -11.39 -4.04
CA GLY A 66 -37.42 -11.33 -4.93
C GLY A 66 -37.54 -10.04 -5.73
N LYS A 67 -36.47 -9.24 -5.84
CA LYS A 67 -36.44 -8.02 -6.67
C LYS A 67 -35.95 -8.34 -8.07
N GLN A 68 -36.33 -7.49 -9.04
CA GLN A 68 -35.89 -7.58 -10.44
C GLN A 68 -34.83 -6.51 -10.73
N PRO A 69 -33.52 -6.81 -10.68
CA PRO A 69 -32.48 -5.79 -10.82
C PRO A 69 -32.35 -5.24 -12.24
N GLU A 70 -32.90 -5.94 -13.23
CA GLU A 70 -32.93 -5.55 -14.64
C GLU A 70 -33.67 -4.23 -14.88
N GLU A 71 -34.64 -3.90 -14.02
CA GLU A 71 -35.41 -2.66 -14.12
C GLU A 71 -34.56 -1.41 -13.77
N PHE A 72 -33.48 -1.57 -12.99
CA PHE A 72 -32.72 -0.44 -12.44
C PHE A 72 -31.20 -0.55 -12.61
N VAL A 73 -30.76 -1.15 -13.72
CA VAL A 73 -29.33 -1.37 -14.05
C VAL A 73 -28.48 -0.09 -13.94
N SER A 74 -28.96 1.04 -14.48
CA SER A 74 -28.22 2.30 -14.44
C SER A 74 -27.98 2.80 -13.01
N VAL A 75 -28.99 2.68 -12.14
CA VAL A 75 -28.90 3.09 -10.74
C VAL A 75 -27.92 2.19 -10.01
N MET A 76 -28.01 0.88 -10.24
CA MET A 76 -27.10 -0.09 -9.65
C MET A 76 -25.65 0.16 -10.07
N ALA A 77 -25.40 0.40 -11.37
CA ALA A 77 -24.07 0.74 -11.89
C ALA A 77 -23.54 2.05 -11.29
N ALA A 78 -24.38 3.08 -11.14
CA ALA A 78 -23.98 4.34 -10.54
C ALA A 78 -23.62 4.20 -9.06
N TYR A 79 -24.35 3.40 -8.29
CA TYR A 79 -23.98 3.12 -6.90
C TYR A 79 -22.71 2.27 -6.81
N ALA A 80 -22.53 1.29 -7.70
CA ALA A 80 -21.35 0.43 -7.71
C ALA A 80 -20.08 1.24 -8.04
N THR A 81 -20.10 2.11 -9.07
CA THR A 81 -18.95 2.96 -9.39
C THR A 81 -18.60 3.92 -8.26
N ARG A 82 -19.60 4.48 -7.57
CA ARG A 82 -19.39 5.33 -6.37
C ARG A 82 -18.80 4.53 -5.22
N ALA A 83 -19.24 3.29 -5.00
CA ALA A 83 -18.69 2.40 -4.00
C ALA A 83 -17.21 2.09 -4.29
N VAL A 84 -16.88 1.74 -5.53
CA VAL A 84 -15.50 1.51 -5.98
C VAL A 84 -14.63 2.76 -5.79
N ARG A 85 -15.14 3.94 -6.14
CA ARG A 85 -14.44 5.21 -5.91
C ARG A 85 -14.19 5.49 -4.43
N SER A 86 -15.11 5.11 -3.56
CA SER A 86 -14.94 5.23 -2.10
C SER A 86 -13.97 4.21 -1.49
N GLY A 87 -13.35 3.35 -2.32
CA GLY A 87 -12.41 2.32 -1.91
C GLY A 87 -13.06 0.99 -1.54
N ARG A 88 -14.37 0.80 -1.75
CA ARG A 88 -15.00 -0.50 -1.56
C ARG A 88 -14.64 -1.43 -2.71
N ARG A 89 -14.33 -2.68 -2.40
CA ARG A 89 -14.01 -3.75 -3.35
C ARG A 89 -14.97 -4.92 -3.13
N LEU A 90 -15.01 -5.88 -4.06
CA LEU A 90 -15.79 -7.11 -3.85
C LEU A 90 -15.35 -7.82 -2.57
N CYS A 91 -14.02 -7.95 -2.41
CA CYS A 91 -13.35 -8.65 -1.32
C CYS A 91 -12.70 -7.67 -0.32
N GLY A 92 -13.52 -6.77 0.25
CA GLY A 92 -13.08 -5.90 1.34
C GLY A 92 -13.09 -4.41 0.98
N GLN A 93 -12.18 -3.67 1.62
CA GLN A 93 -12.07 -2.23 1.46
C GLN A 93 -10.60 -1.83 1.44
N GLU A 94 -10.28 -0.83 0.62
CA GLU A 94 -9.00 -0.13 0.62
C GLU A 94 -8.61 0.32 2.03
N LYS A 95 -7.35 0.07 2.39
CA LYS A 95 -6.83 0.37 3.72
C LYS A 95 -6.62 1.88 3.86
N SER A 96 -7.35 2.50 4.79
CA SER A 96 -7.23 3.95 5.03
C SER A 96 -5.89 4.38 5.63
N LYS A 97 -5.13 3.44 6.21
CA LYS A 97 -3.81 3.68 6.82
C LYS A 97 -2.66 3.27 5.91
N ASP A 98 -2.95 2.76 4.71
CA ASP A 98 -1.92 2.41 3.73
C ASP A 98 -1.60 3.66 2.91
N VAL A 99 -0.35 4.12 3.00
CA VAL A 99 0.14 5.33 2.32
C VAL A 99 0.00 5.21 0.80
N LEU A 100 0.12 3.99 0.25
CA LEU A 100 -0.03 3.74 -1.17
C LEU A 100 -1.49 3.65 -1.63
N SER A 101 -2.44 3.56 -0.70
CA SER A 101 -3.85 3.49 -1.06
C SER A 101 -4.35 4.83 -1.60
N PRO A 102 -5.01 4.87 -2.78
CA PRO A 102 -5.63 6.08 -3.30
C PRO A 102 -6.69 6.68 -2.35
N LEU A 103 -7.32 5.85 -1.51
CA LEU A 103 -8.28 6.31 -0.52
C LEU A 103 -7.59 7.09 0.62
N ALA A 104 -6.42 6.65 1.05
CA ALA A 104 -5.66 7.33 2.10
C ALA A 104 -5.14 8.68 1.61
N GLN A 105 -4.58 8.70 0.40
CA GLN A 105 -4.12 9.90 -0.32
C GLN A 105 -5.24 10.95 -0.46
N SER A 106 -6.40 10.55 -1.01
CA SER A 106 -7.53 11.47 -1.20
C SER A 106 -8.15 12.01 0.08
N ARG A 107 -8.18 11.21 1.17
CA ARG A 107 -8.73 11.65 2.47
C ARG A 107 -7.79 12.56 3.23
N SER A 108 -6.49 12.30 3.14
CA SER A 108 -5.48 13.00 3.94
C SER A 108 -4.85 14.16 3.16
N GLY A 109 -5.15 14.31 1.87
CA GLY A 109 -4.71 15.43 1.04
C GLY A 109 -3.25 15.35 0.62
N PHE A 110 -2.71 14.14 0.40
CA PHE A 110 -1.36 13.96 -0.13
C PHE A 110 -1.37 13.06 -1.37
N THR A 111 -0.30 13.14 -2.16
CA THR A 111 -0.08 12.30 -3.34
C THR A 111 1.27 11.64 -3.21
N VAL A 112 1.36 10.36 -3.58
CA VAL A 112 2.64 9.65 -3.68
C VAL A 112 3.11 9.72 -5.13
N SER A 113 4.26 10.35 -5.35
CA SER A 113 4.96 10.34 -6.64
C SER A 113 6.17 9.42 -6.57
N PRO A 114 6.54 8.79 -7.70
CA PRO A 114 7.83 8.10 -7.78
C PRO A 114 8.97 9.11 -7.56
N VAL A 115 10.07 8.63 -7.00
CA VAL A 115 11.31 9.41 -6.90
C VAL A 115 11.81 9.68 -8.33
N PRO A 116 12.22 10.93 -8.67
CA PRO A 116 12.77 11.23 -9.98
C PRO A 116 14.01 10.38 -10.25
N GLU A 117 14.04 9.69 -11.39
CA GLU A 117 15.13 8.78 -11.75
C GLU A 117 16.39 9.53 -12.24
N PHE A 118 16.23 10.78 -12.67
CA PHE A 118 17.33 11.60 -13.18
C PHE A 118 17.26 13.03 -12.64
N SER A 119 18.43 13.61 -12.39
CA SER A 119 18.56 15.04 -12.05
C SER A 119 18.45 15.89 -13.32
N THR A 120 17.77 17.03 -13.22
CA THR A 120 17.72 18.02 -14.31
C THR A 120 18.84 19.05 -14.16
N LEU A 121 18.94 20.04 -15.05
CA LEU A 121 19.91 21.14 -14.91
C LEU A 121 19.72 21.93 -13.60
N ASP A 122 18.50 21.91 -13.06
CA ASP A 122 18.14 22.53 -11.78
C ASP A 122 18.34 21.56 -10.58
N GLY A 123 18.85 20.35 -10.82
CA GLY A 123 19.04 19.29 -9.82
C GLY A 123 17.83 18.36 -9.65
N ASN A 124 17.91 17.50 -8.63
CA ASN A 124 16.83 16.68 -8.10
C ASN A 124 16.52 17.13 -6.65
N GLU A 125 15.26 17.16 -6.23
CA GLU A 125 14.85 17.45 -4.84
C GLU A 125 15.55 16.53 -3.82
N PHE A 126 15.98 15.34 -4.26
CA PHE A 126 16.69 14.38 -3.42
C PHE A 126 18.22 14.52 -3.46
N ASP A 127 18.80 15.31 -4.37
CA ASP A 127 20.26 15.45 -4.47
C ASP A 127 20.82 16.07 -3.18
N GLU A 128 20.20 17.14 -2.67
CA GLU A 128 20.59 17.78 -1.41
C GLU A 128 20.29 16.89 -0.19
N ALA A 129 19.13 16.22 -0.17
CA ALA A 129 18.72 15.38 0.95
C ALA A 129 19.57 14.11 1.13
N LEU A 130 20.19 13.60 0.06
CA LEU A 130 21.07 12.42 0.11
C LEU A 130 22.55 12.77 0.27
N GLN A 131 22.95 14.02 -0.01
CA GLN A 131 24.34 14.45 0.03
C GLN A 131 24.96 14.33 1.44
N ASP A 132 24.20 14.68 2.47
CA ASP A 132 24.64 14.58 3.88
C ASP A 132 24.62 13.15 4.44
N ASN A 133 24.04 12.19 3.73
CA ASN A 133 23.83 10.85 4.28
C ASN A 133 25.09 9.96 4.20
N THR A 134 26.14 10.41 3.51
CA THR A 134 27.37 9.60 3.29
C THR A 134 28.62 10.17 3.95
N GLN A 135 28.57 11.40 4.48
CA GLN A 135 29.72 12.05 5.09
C GLN A 135 29.40 12.52 6.51
N THR A 136 30.11 11.98 7.49
CA THR A 136 30.06 12.51 8.86
C THR A 136 30.60 13.95 8.86
N PRO A 137 29.88 14.93 9.43
CA PRO A 137 30.35 16.31 9.47
C PRO A 137 31.75 16.47 10.08
N ILE A 138 32.53 17.44 9.60
CA ILE A 138 33.90 17.69 10.10
C ILE A 138 33.94 17.88 11.63
N PRO A 139 33.02 18.65 12.27
CA PRO A 139 33.01 18.78 13.72
C PRO A 139 32.90 17.44 14.45
N ASP A 140 32.07 16.53 13.96
CA ASP A 140 31.86 15.20 14.56
C ASP A 140 33.10 14.32 14.37
N GLN A 141 33.74 14.38 13.19
CA GLN A 141 35.01 13.69 12.95
C GLN A 141 36.12 14.20 13.89
N VAL A 142 36.20 15.51 14.10
CA VAL A 142 37.20 16.16 14.96
C VAL A 142 36.94 15.81 16.43
N SER A 143 35.70 15.91 16.91
CA SER A 143 35.33 15.52 18.28
C SER A 143 35.72 14.07 18.54
N PHE A 144 35.37 13.13 17.65
CA PHE A 144 35.78 11.75 17.82
C PHE A 144 37.32 11.60 17.86
N ARG A 145 38.05 12.25 16.96
CA ARG A 145 39.52 12.15 16.89
C ARG A 145 40.26 12.77 18.09
N VAL A 146 39.65 13.72 18.80
CA VAL A 146 40.25 14.39 19.97
C VAL A 146 39.77 13.75 21.28
N ASP A 147 38.46 13.60 21.41
CA ASP A 147 37.82 13.18 22.66
C ASP A 147 38.01 11.69 22.91
N PHE A 148 38.00 10.85 21.86
CA PHE A 148 38.16 9.41 22.03
C PHE A 148 39.57 9.03 22.55
N PRO A 149 40.69 9.54 22.00
CA PRO A 149 42.01 9.29 22.58
C PRO A 149 42.18 9.90 23.97
N ALA A 150 41.63 11.10 24.21
CA ALA A 150 41.66 11.73 25.54
C ALA A 150 40.94 10.86 26.57
N TRP A 151 39.75 10.36 26.26
CA TRP A 151 39.01 9.42 27.10
C TRP A 151 39.76 8.09 27.27
N LEU A 152 40.31 7.51 26.20
CA LEU A 152 41.06 6.25 26.24
C LEU A 152 42.30 6.35 27.14
N SER A 153 42.93 7.53 27.19
CA SER A 153 44.05 7.81 28.09
C SER A 153 43.68 7.72 29.58
N THR A 154 42.40 7.90 29.94
CA THR A 154 41.94 7.76 31.33
C THR A 154 41.70 6.33 31.78
N ARG A 155 41.73 5.35 30.85
CA ARG A 155 41.44 3.94 31.14
C ARG A 155 42.69 3.18 31.60
N THR A 156 42.47 2.08 32.31
CA THR A 156 43.57 1.16 32.69
C THR A 156 44.13 0.45 31.46
N GLU A 157 45.35 -0.07 31.55
CA GLU A 157 45.96 -0.80 30.44
C GLU A 157 45.13 -2.01 29.99
N ARG A 158 44.54 -2.74 30.95
CA ARG A 158 43.63 -3.85 30.68
C ARG A 158 42.39 -3.40 29.89
N ASP A 159 41.76 -2.30 30.31
CA ASP A 159 40.57 -1.78 29.64
C ASP A 159 40.87 -1.30 28.21
N ARG A 160 42.04 -0.69 27.99
CA ARG A 160 42.47 -0.27 26.65
C ARG A 160 42.63 -1.45 25.70
N LEU A 161 43.20 -2.57 26.17
CA LEU A 161 43.33 -3.79 25.38
C LEU A 161 41.97 -4.41 25.03
N ILE A 162 41.03 -4.42 25.99
CA ILE A 162 39.64 -4.86 25.75
C ILE A 162 38.96 -3.97 24.71
N ILE A 163 39.04 -2.64 24.87
CA ILE A 163 38.47 -1.66 23.94
C ILE A 163 39.05 -1.85 22.54
N SER A 164 40.37 -1.99 22.40
CA SER A 164 41.02 -2.22 21.11
C SER A 164 40.57 -3.52 20.44
N SER A 165 40.45 -4.61 21.21
CA SER A 165 39.92 -5.88 20.72
C SER A 165 38.50 -5.73 20.17
N LEU A 166 37.64 -5.01 20.88
CA LEU A 166 36.27 -4.73 20.44
C LEU A 166 36.23 -3.80 19.21
N MET A 167 37.11 -2.80 19.13
CA MET A 167 37.22 -1.91 17.96
C MET A 167 37.65 -2.64 16.69
N LEU A 168 38.45 -3.71 16.82
CA LEU A 168 38.81 -4.58 15.69
C LEU A 168 37.65 -5.50 15.24
N GLY A 169 36.53 -5.49 15.97
CA GLY A 169 35.35 -6.32 15.67
C GLY A 169 35.41 -7.73 16.24
N GLU A 170 36.27 -8.00 17.25
CA GLU A 170 36.27 -9.28 17.95
C GLU A 170 34.92 -9.51 18.67
N ARG A 171 34.47 -10.77 18.74
CA ARG A 171 33.21 -11.11 19.40
C ARG A 171 33.34 -10.89 20.91
N THR A 172 32.31 -10.34 21.53
CA THR A 172 32.30 -10.01 22.97
C THR A 172 32.61 -11.21 23.88
N LEU A 173 32.18 -12.42 23.51
CA LEU A 173 32.49 -13.65 24.24
C LEU A 173 33.97 -14.02 24.20
N ASP A 174 34.61 -13.88 23.03
CA ASP A 174 36.03 -14.22 22.85
C ASP A 174 36.90 -13.22 23.63
N VAL A 175 36.52 -11.93 23.63
CA VAL A 175 37.17 -10.87 24.42
C VAL A 175 37.01 -11.11 25.93
N SER A 176 35.81 -11.46 26.39
CA SER A 176 35.54 -11.79 27.81
C SER A 176 36.40 -12.96 28.29
N GLN A 177 36.50 -14.05 27.51
CA GLN A 177 37.35 -15.18 27.83
C GLN A 177 38.84 -14.82 27.84
N LYS A 178 39.30 -14.05 26.85
CA LYS A 178 40.71 -13.63 26.68
C LYS A 178 41.19 -12.74 27.82
N TYR A 179 40.36 -11.81 28.26
CA TYR A 179 40.73 -10.87 29.32
C TYR A 179 40.16 -11.24 30.70
N GLN A 180 39.42 -12.35 30.83
CA GLN A 180 38.77 -12.82 32.06
C GLN A 180 37.88 -11.75 32.72
N VAL A 181 36.97 -11.19 31.93
CA VAL A 181 35.93 -10.23 32.34
C VAL A 181 34.55 -10.88 32.28
#